data_AF-A0A1S3RAR4-F1
#
_entry.id   AF-A0A1S3RAR4-F1
#
_cell.length_a   1.000
_cell.length_b   1.000
_cell.length_c   1.000
_cell.angle_alpha   90.00
_cell.angle_beta   90.00
_cell.angle_gamma   90.00
#
_symmetry.space_group_name_H-M   'P 1'
#
loop_
_entity.id
_entity.type
_entity.pdbx_description
1 polymer ?
#
loop_
_entity_poly.entity_id
_entity_poly.type
_entity_poly.pdbx_seq_one_letter_code
_entity_poly.pdbx_strand_id
1 'polypeptide(L)'
;MAGLQGVENVFQTKDMKFINVSLPWMPERYAMVPQLVEAQLKTEKEAALRYDTKTPRYLHIASNRTNRWGHQRSYRLQVVSFTGDSLPETEPEEKSMSWARYKVAITKHKDSEQTSSSLYSQNNMWTPAVDFSKYIEDDESIENQDLVAWVTTGFLHIPHAEDIPNTVTVGNGGGVILRPHNYFDEDPSIHSPDGVYISPGSEGNCENNKMACFTEDACSPVVEPFTYNGFEGTMKFEE
;
A
#
# COMPACT_ATOMS: atom_id res chain seq x y z
N MET A 1 -17.12 -5.67 8.23
CA MET A 1 -15.94 -5.00 7.65
C MET A 1 -16.31 -3.57 7.29
N ALA A 2 -15.41 -2.60 7.45
CA ALA A 2 -15.65 -1.20 7.10
C ALA A 2 -14.94 -0.88 5.79
N GLY A 3 -15.68 -0.89 4.68
CA GLY A 3 -15.17 -0.41 3.39
C GLY A 3 -15.14 1.12 3.32
N LEU A 4 -14.61 1.68 2.23
CA LEU A 4 -14.45 3.13 2.04
C LEU A 4 -15.82 3.84 1.94
N GLN A 5 -16.28 4.38 3.07
CA GLN A 5 -17.63 4.97 3.22
C GLN A 5 -18.77 3.99 2.92
N GLY A 6 -18.53 2.69 3.09
CA GLY A 6 -19.45 1.61 2.73
C GLY A 6 -18.72 0.45 2.07
N VAL A 7 -19.42 -0.66 1.87
CA VAL A 7 -18.84 -1.86 1.26
C VAL A 7 -18.77 -1.78 -0.27
N GLU A 8 -19.63 -1.00 -0.93
CA GLU A 8 -19.65 -0.90 -2.40
C GLU A 8 -18.55 0.01 -2.94
N ASN A 9 -17.55 -0.59 -3.59
CA ASN A 9 -16.37 0.09 -4.10
C ASN A 9 -16.06 -0.30 -5.56
N VAL A 10 -15.23 0.50 -6.22
CA VAL A 10 -14.67 0.22 -7.55
C VAL A 10 -13.14 0.31 -7.52
N PHE A 11 -12.47 -0.44 -8.40
CA PHE A 11 -11.03 -0.32 -8.58
C PHE A 11 -10.68 0.54 -9.79
N GLN A 12 -9.86 1.56 -9.57
CA GLN A 12 -9.46 2.52 -10.59
C GLN A 12 -7.96 2.67 -10.65
N THR A 13 -7.45 2.81 -11.87
CA THR A 13 -6.05 3.08 -12.15
C THR A 13 -5.91 4.45 -12.79
N LYS A 14 -4.83 5.15 -12.43
CA LYS A 14 -4.46 6.42 -13.06
C LYS A 14 -2.99 6.41 -13.45
N ASP A 15 -2.70 7.00 -14.60
CA ASP A 15 -1.35 7.16 -15.10
C ASP A 15 -1.26 8.42 -15.98
N MET A 16 -0.14 8.58 -16.68
CA MET A 16 0.13 9.68 -17.60
C MET A 16 0.57 9.12 -18.94
N LYS A 17 0.17 9.81 -20.01
CA LYS A 17 0.76 9.68 -21.34
C LYS A 17 1.14 11.06 -21.86
N PHE A 18 2.13 11.14 -22.73
CA PHE A 18 2.37 12.37 -23.48
C PHE A 18 1.50 12.36 -24.75
N ILE A 19 0.84 13.48 -25.01
CA ILE A 19 0.16 13.74 -26.28
C ILE A 19 0.87 14.86 -27.01
N ASN A 20 1.00 14.72 -28.32
CA ASN A 20 1.56 15.76 -29.17
C ASN A 20 0.45 16.78 -29.50
N VAL A 21 0.61 18.03 -29.05
CA VAL A 21 -0.41 19.08 -29.21
C VAL A 21 0.21 20.31 -29.86
N SER A 22 -0.52 20.93 -30.79
CA SER A 22 -0.16 22.24 -31.34
C SER A 22 -0.30 23.30 -30.25
N LEU A 23 0.64 24.24 -30.17
CA LEU A 23 0.62 25.30 -29.17
C LEU A 23 -0.50 26.31 -29.48
N PRO A 24 -1.45 26.56 -28.56
CA PRO A 24 -2.57 27.48 -28.82
C PRO A 24 -2.16 28.90 -29.22
N TRP A 25 -0.98 29.36 -28.75
CA TRP A 25 -0.43 30.68 -29.05
C TRP A 25 0.60 30.69 -30.19
N MET A 26 0.96 29.52 -30.74
CA MET A 26 1.88 29.40 -31.89
C MET A 26 1.59 28.10 -32.66
N PRO A 27 0.54 28.07 -33.51
CA PRO A 27 0.00 26.82 -34.05
C PRO A 27 0.99 25.99 -34.89
N GLU A 28 2.03 26.61 -35.44
CA GLU A 28 3.10 25.94 -36.19
C GLU A 28 4.04 25.11 -35.30
N ARG A 29 4.02 25.33 -33.99
CA ARG A 29 4.85 24.60 -33.03
C ARG A 29 4.02 23.59 -32.26
N TYR A 30 4.69 22.50 -31.89
CA TYR A 30 4.10 21.38 -31.17
C TYR A 30 4.88 21.10 -29.89
N ALA A 31 4.18 20.63 -28.87
CA ALA A 31 4.76 20.19 -27.62
C ALA A 31 4.18 18.85 -27.17
N MET A 32 5.02 18.03 -26.53
CA MET A 32 4.60 16.84 -25.84
C MET A 32 4.06 17.25 -24.47
N VAL A 33 2.74 17.20 -24.30
CA VAL A 33 2.06 17.61 -23.07
C VAL A 33 1.65 16.37 -22.28
N PRO A 34 1.94 16.29 -20.97
CA PRO A 34 1.45 15.20 -20.15
C PRO A 34 -0.08 15.29 -20.00
N GLN A 35 -0.76 14.17 -20.22
CA GLN A 35 -2.20 14.02 -20.02
C GLN A 35 -2.48 12.88 -19.05
N LEU A 36 -3.40 13.12 -18.13
CA LEU A 36 -3.95 12.11 -17.23
C LEU A 36 -4.67 11.02 -18.04
N VAL A 37 -4.40 9.77 -17.71
CA VAL A 37 -5.14 8.60 -18.21
C VAL A 37 -5.77 7.92 -17.02
N GLU A 38 -7.06 7.63 -17.11
CA GLU A 38 -7.83 6.95 -16.08
C GLU A 38 -8.52 5.74 -16.69
N ALA A 39 -8.54 4.63 -15.96
CA ALA A 39 -9.27 3.43 -16.32
C ALA A 39 -9.87 2.78 -15.08
N GLN A 40 -11.10 2.30 -15.19
CA GLN A 40 -11.71 1.45 -14.18
C GLN A 40 -11.56 0.00 -14.62
N LEU A 41 -11.03 -0.85 -13.74
CA LEU A 41 -10.92 -2.29 -13.99
C LEU A 41 -12.13 -2.96 -13.35
N LYS A 42 -12.78 -3.84 -14.10
CA LYS A 42 -14.16 -4.25 -13.82
C LYS A 42 -14.29 -5.70 -13.38
N THR A 43 -13.29 -6.51 -13.68
CA THR A 43 -13.24 -7.92 -13.28
C THR A 43 -11.97 -8.23 -12.49
N GLU A 44 -11.99 -9.34 -11.77
CA GLU A 44 -10.84 -9.79 -10.96
C GLU A 44 -9.61 -10.05 -11.82
N LYS A 45 -9.76 -10.65 -13.02
CA LYS A 45 -8.61 -10.88 -13.92
C LYS A 45 -8.01 -9.59 -14.44
N GLU A 46 -8.82 -8.58 -14.77
CA GLU A 46 -8.31 -7.27 -15.16
C GLU A 46 -7.52 -6.61 -14.02
N ALA A 47 -8.02 -6.74 -12.78
CA ALA A 47 -7.42 -6.15 -11.59
C ALA A 47 -6.33 -6.99 -10.92
N ALA A 48 -5.94 -8.12 -11.51
CA ALA A 48 -4.85 -8.98 -11.08
C ALA A 48 -3.52 -8.54 -11.72
N LEU A 49 -2.90 -7.52 -11.13
CA LEU A 49 -1.70 -6.87 -11.65
C LEU A 49 -0.43 -7.66 -11.29
N ARG A 50 0.21 -8.28 -12.28
CA ARG A 50 1.43 -9.10 -12.11
C ARG A 50 2.71 -8.27 -12.10
N TYR A 51 3.78 -8.76 -11.45
CA TYR A 51 5.07 -8.05 -11.35
C TYR A 51 5.82 -7.90 -12.68
N ASP A 52 5.66 -8.85 -13.60
CA ASP A 52 6.26 -8.85 -14.93
C ASP A 52 5.55 -7.93 -15.94
N THR A 53 4.48 -7.25 -15.51
CA THR A 53 3.69 -6.35 -16.35
C THR A 53 3.85 -4.89 -15.94
N LYS A 54 3.63 -3.99 -16.90
CA LYS A 54 3.61 -2.54 -16.61
C LYS A 54 2.41 -2.21 -15.73
N THR A 55 2.66 -1.98 -14.44
CA THR A 55 1.63 -1.53 -13.49
C THR A 55 1.38 -0.03 -13.60
N PRO A 56 0.13 0.45 -13.61
CA PRO A 56 -0.18 1.87 -13.48
C PRO A 56 0.40 2.49 -12.20
N ARG A 57 0.83 3.75 -12.27
CA ARG A 57 1.46 4.45 -11.12
C ARG A 57 0.52 4.73 -9.96
N TYR A 58 -0.78 4.86 -10.22
CA TYR A 58 -1.80 5.10 -9.21
C TYR A 58 -2.85 4.00 -9.24
N LEU A 59 -3.01 3.30 -8.12
CA LEU A 59 -3.98 2.24 -7.92
C LEU A 59 -4.92 2.70 -6.81
N HIS A 60 -6.23 2.75 -7.06
CA HIS A 60 -7.21 3.31 -6.14
C HIS A 60 -8.37 2.35 -5.91
N ILE A 61 -8.74 2.18 -4.65
CA ILE A 61 -10.08 1.72 -4.29
C ILE A 61 -10.91 2.99 -4.06
N ALA A 62 -11.99 3.13 -4.80
CA ALA A 62 -12.82 4.33 -4.81
C ALA A 62 -14.27 4.00 -4.46
N SER A 63 -14.91 4.92 -3.74
CA SER A 63 -16.35 4.91 -3.49
C SER A 63 -17.08 5.61 -4.63
N ASN A 64 -18.38 5.32 -4.80
CA ASN A 64 -19.27 6.09 -5.68
C ASN A 64 -19.54 7.52 -5.19
N ARG A 65 -19.17 7.84 -3.95
CA ARG A 65 -19.33 9.19 -3.38
C ARG A 65 -18.19 10.10 -3.83
N THR A 66 -18.52 11.37 -4.02
CA THR A 66 -17.56 12.40 -4.41
C THR A 66 -17.20 13.32 -3.25
N ASN A 67 -16.03 13.97 -3.34
CA ASN A 67 -15.69 15.11 -2.53
C ASN A 67 -16.35 16.38 -3.08
N ARG A 68 -16.19 17.52 -2.39
CA ARG A 68 -16.79 18.81 -2.79
C ARG A 68 -16.36 19.31 -4.17
N TRP A 69 -15.28 18.76 -4.71
CA TRP A 69 -14.72 19.10 -6.02
C TRP A 69 -15.22 18.17 -7.13
N GLY A 70 -16.11 17.23 -6.82
CA GLY A 70 -16.71 16.30 -7.79
C GLY A 70 -15.84 15.08 -8.11
N HIS A 71 -14.72 14.86 -7.43
CA HIS A 71 -13.90 13.66 -7.60
C HIS A 71 -14.33 12.55 -6.68
N GLN A 72 -14.33 11.29 -7.15
CA GLN A 72 -14.60 10.13 -6.30
C GLN A 72 -13.63 10.05 -5.12
N ARG A 73 -14.17 9.76 -3.95
CA ARG A 73 -13.43 9.59 -2.71
C ARG A 73 -12.71 8.24 -2.76
N SER A 74 -11.39 8.25 -2.64
CA SER A 74 -10.59 7.04 -2.83
C SER A 74 -9.41 6.95 -1.87
N TYR A 75 -8.93 5.73 -1.64
CA TYR A 75 -7.60 5.50 -1.08
C TYR A 75 -6.71 4.88 -2.15
N ARG A 76 -5.50 5.43 -2.26
CA ARG A 76 -4.44 4.96 -3.13
C ARG A 76 -3.62 3.88 -2.43
N LEU A 77 -3.42 2.76 -3.12
CA LEU A 77 -2.47 1.72 -2.79
C LEU A 77 -1.10 2.11 -3.38
N GLN A 78 -0.14 2.46 -2.52
CA GLN A 78 1.24 2.74 -2.93
C GLN A 78 2.15 1.62 -2.43
N VAL A 79 2.45 0.67 -3.31
CA VAL A 79 3.27 -0.53 -3.01
C VAL A 79 4.76 -0.20 -3.14
N VAL A 80 5.53 -0.51 -2.10
CA VAL A 80 6.99 -0.45 -2.06
C VAL A 80 7.50 -1.90 -2.03
N SER A 81 8.17 -2.31 -3.11
CA SER A 81 8.57 -3.69 -3.30
C SER A 81 9.69 -3.79 -4.32
N PHE A 82 10.59 -4.75 -4.14
CA PHE A 82 11.73 -5.02 -5.00
C PHE A 82 11.84 -6.53 -5.31
N THR A 83 10.69 -7.20 -5.48
CA THR A 83 10.62 -8.67 -5.50
C THR A 83 11.52 -9.25 -6.57
N GLY A 84 12.05 -10.44 -6.31
CA GLY A 84 12.52 -11.30 -7.38
C GLY A 84 11.34 -11.85 -8.20
N ASP A 85 11.69 -12.68 -9.17
CA ASP A 85 10.70 -13.43 -9.94
C ASP A 85 9.99 -14.46 -9.05
N SER A 86 8.69 -14.68 -9.30
CA SER A 86 7.94 -15.76 -8.66
C SER A 86 8.34 -17.12 -9.26
N LEU A 87 8.00 -18.20 -8.55
CA LEU A 87 8.14 -19.55 -9.11
C LEU A 87 7.32 -19.64 -10.42
N PRO A 88 7.84 -20.32 -11.47
CA PRO A 88 7.07 -20.52 -12.70
C PRO A 88 5.79 -21.30 -12.46
N GLU A 89 4.69 -20.92 -13.12
CA GLU A 89 3.38 -21.60 -13.00
C GLU A 89 3.40 -23.05 -13.51
N THR A 90 4.47 -23.46 -14.20
CA THR A 90 4.69 -24.86 -14.63
C THR A 90 5.07 -25.76 -13.46
N GLU A 91 5.59 -25.19 -12.37
CA GLU A 91 6.00 -25.95 -11.20
C GLU A 91 4.78 -26.25 -10.32
N PRO A 92 4.56 -27.52 -9.93
CA PRO A 92 3.36 -27.91 -9.19
C PRO A 92 3.28 -27.30 -7.77
N GLU A 93 4.41 -26.87 -7.21
CA GLU A 93 4.53 -26.18 -5.92
C GLU A 93 3.96 -24.75 -5.95
N GLU A 94 3.92 -24.11 -7.13
CA GLU A 94 3.54 -22.69 -7.28
C GLU A 94 2.15 -22.41 -6.74
N LYS A 95 1.22 -23.38 -6.88
CA LYS A 95 -0.16 -23.30 -6.40
C LYS A 95 -0.26 -23.01 -4.90
N SER A 96 0.73 -23.43 -4.10
CA SER A 96 0.76 -23.16 -2.66
C SER A 96 1.05 -21.70 -2.30
N MET A 97 1.56 -20.95 -3.27
CA MET A 97 2.01 -19.56 -3.15
C MET A 97 1.63 -18.72 -4.38
N SER A 98 0.52 -19.05 -5.04
CA SER A 98 0.09 -18.40 -6.29
C SER A 98 -0.19 -16.90 -6.14
N TRP A 99 -0.34 -16.40 -4.91
CA TRP A 99 -0.36 -14.96 -4.59
C TRP A 99 0.95 -14.23 -4.96
N ALA A 100 2.08 -14.93 -4.96
CA ALA A 100 3.41 -14.33 -5.12
C ALA A 100 3.66 -13.72 -6.51
N ARG A 101 2.93 -14.18 -7.55
CA ARG A 101 3.06 -13.64 -8.92
C ARG A 101 2.37 -12.29 -9.13
N TYR A 102 1.46 -11.92 -8.23
CA TYR A 102 0.70 -10.68 -8.31
C TYR A 102 1.33 -9.61 -7.42
N LYS A 103 1.53 -8.41 -7.96
CA LYS A 103 1.88 -7.22 -7.18
C LYS A 103 0.69 -6.72 -6.38
N VAL A 104 -0.46 -6.62 -7.05
CA VAL A 104 -1.76 -6.31 -6.44
C VAL A 104 -2.80 -7.15 -7.16
N ALA A 105 -3.67 -7.83 -6.41
CA ALA A 105 -4.88 -8.43 -6.94
C ALA A 105 -6.09 -7.91 -6.17
N ILE A 106 -7.15 -7.55 -6.89
CA ILE A 106 -8.41 -7.13 -6.29
C ILE A 106 -9.44 -8.22 -6.52
N THR A 107 -10.01 -8.74 -5.43
CA THR A 107 -11.08 -9.74 -5.48
C THR A 107 -12.32 -9.21 -4.80
N LYS A 108 -13.46 -9.82 -5.13
CA LYS A 108 -14.68 -9.63 -4.36
C LYS A 108 -14.56 -10.35 -3.03
N HIS A 109 -15.04 -9.73 -1.95
CA HIS A 109 -15.04 -10.34 -0.63
C HIS A 109 -15.96 -11.57 -0.58
N LYS A 110 -15.46 -12.69 -0.06
CA LYS A 110 -16.23 -13.89 0.27
C LYS A 110 -15.81 -14.44 1.64
N ASP A 111 -16.78 -14.86 2.45
CA ASP A 111 -16.50 -15.48 3.76
C ASP A 111 -15.70 -16.79 3.66
N SER A 112 -15.68 -17.43 2.49
CA SER A 112 -14.88 -18.62 2.19
C SER A 112 -13.43 -18.33 1.76
N GLU A 113 -13.06 -17.07 1.53
CA GLU A 113 -11.78 -16.64 0.95
C GLU A 113 -11.02 -15.70 1.90
N GLN A 114 -10.97 -16.06 3.18
CA GLN A 114 -10.45 -15.18 4.25
C GLN A 114 -8.91 -15.06 4.25
N THR A 115 -8.22 -16.04 3.68
CA THR A 115 -6.75 -16.17 3.74
C THR A 115 -6.22 -16.55 2.37
N SER A 116 -5.07 -16.02 1.97
CA SER A 116 -4.40 -16.40 0.70
C SER A 116 -3.50 -17.63 0.82
N SER A 117 -3.37 -18.21 2.02
CA SER A 117 -2.56 -19.42 2.28
C SER A 117 -3.11 -20.19 3.49
N SER A 118 -2.44 -21.26 3.88
CA SER A 118 -2.79 -22.10 5.03
C SER A 118 -1.54 -22.65 5.70
N LEU A 119 -1.61 -22.92 7.01
CA LEU A 119 -0.55 -23.61 7.76
C LEU A 119 -0.22 -25.00 7.16
N TYR A 120 -1.19 -25.62 6.46
CA TYR A 120 -1.01 -26.92 5.82
C TYR A 120 -0.26 -26.86 4.48
N SER A 121 -0.17 -25.67 3.85
CA SER A 121 0.44 -25.51 2.53
C SER A 121 1.92 -25.91 2.51
N GLN A 122 2.65 -25.66 3.61
CA GLN A 122 4.08 -25.99 3.70
C GLN A 122 4.37 -27.49 3.59
N ASN A 123 3.52 -28.33 4.19
CA ASN A 123 3.75 -29.78 4.27
C ASN A 123 3.08 -30.55 3.12
N ASN A 124 2.23 -29.89 2.33
CA ASN A 124 1.60 -30.48 1.15
C ASN A 124 1.36 -29.42 0.06
N MET A 125 2.45 -28.91 -0.51
CA MET A 125 2.41 -27.79 -1.45
C MET A 125 1.82 -28.13 -2.83
N TRP A 126 1.85 -29.41 -3.24
CA TRP A 126 1.29 -29.87 -4.51
C TRP A 126 -0.24 -30.01 -4.49
N THR A 127 -0.84 -30.03 -3.30
CA THR A 127 -2.30 -30.05 -3.11
C THR A 127 -2.65 -29.15 -1.92
N PRO A 128 -2.44 -27.83 -2.05
CA PRO A 128 -2.59 -26.92 -0.95
C PRO A 128 -4.06 -26.79 -0.54
N ALA A 129 -4.31 -26.59 0.75
CA ALA A 129 -5.67 -26.38 1.27
C ALA A 129 -6.29 -25.06 0.75
N VAL A 130 -5.43 -24.07 0.47
CA VAL A 130 -5.79 -22.78 -0.11
C VAL A 130 -4.90 -22.54 -1.32
N ASP A 131 -5.53 -22.28 -2.47
CA ASP A 131 -4.88 -21.89 -3.72
C ASP A 131 -5.46 -20.54 -4.14
N PHE A 132 -4.64 -19.50 -4.04
CA PHE A 132 -5.08 -18.11 -4.22
C PHE A 132 -5.49 -17.81 -5.67
N SER A 133 -4.94 -18.52 -6.67
CA SER A 133 -5.29 -18.27 -8.07
C SER A 133 -6.78 -18.50 -8.34
N LYS A 134 -7.40 -19.40 -7.57
CA LYS A 134 -8.84 -19.71 -7.68
C LYS A 134 -9.74 -18.53 -7.31
N TYR A 135 -9.24 -17.55 -6.56
CA TYR A 135 -9.99 -16.33 -6.19
C TYR A 135 -10.06 -15.32 -7.35
N ILE A 136 -9.30 -15.57 -8.42
CA ILE A 136 -9.20 -14.70 -9.60
C ILE A 136 -9.73 -15.44 -10.85
N GLU A 137 -9.62 -16.77 -10.87
CA GLU A 137 -9.99 -17.60 -12.02
C GLU A 137 -11.49 -17.57 -12.35
N ASP A 138 -12.35 -17.38 -11.34
CA ASP A 138 -13.80 -17.21 -11.47
C ASP A 138 -14.20 -15.84 -12.06
N ASP A 139 -13.27 -14.88 -12.10
CA ASP A 139 -13.34 -13.62 -12.84
C ASP A 139 -14.62 -12.83 -12.56
N GLU A 140 -14.99 -12.72 -11.28
CA GLU A 140 -16.19 -12.02 -10.88
C GLU A 140 -16.11 -10.53 -11.23
N SER A 141 -17.28 -9.90 -11.36
CA SER A 141 -17.34 -8.45 -11.43
C SER A 141 -16.95 -7.85 -10.08
N ILE A 142 -16.08 -6.85 -10.10
CA ILE A 142 -15.66 -6.03 -8.96
C ILE A 142 -16.24 -4.61 -9.02
N GLU A 143 -17.24 -4.37 -9.87
CA GLU A 143 -17.92 -3.08 -9.94
C GLU A 143 -18.93 -2.95 -8.80
N ASN A 144 -18.75 -1.95 -7.93
CA ASN A 144 -19.63 -1.65 -6.80
C ASN A 144 -19.80 -2.82 -5.83
N GLN A 145 -18.73 -3.57 -5.59
CA GLN A 145 -18.72 -4.71 -4.68
C GLN A 145 -17.93 -4.41 -3.41
N ASP A 146 -18.06 -5.28 -2.41
CA ASP A 146 -17.11 -5.36 -1.30
C ASP A 146 -15.79 -5.93 -1.81
N LEU A 147 -14.73 -5.12 -1.78
CA LEU A 147 -13.45 -5.42 -2.42
C LEU A 147 -12.37 -5.71 -1.39
N VAL A 148 -11.59 -6.76 -1.66
CA VAL A 148 -10.37 -7.07 -0.92
C VAL A 148 -9.17 -6.81 -1.82
N ALA A 149 -8.22 -6.01 -1.33
CA ALA A 149 -6.95 -5.78 -2.00
C ALA A 149 -5.87 -6.69 -1.39
N TRP A 150 -5.38 -7.63 -2.18
CA TRP A 150 -4.25 -8.50 -1.85
C TRP A 150 -2.97 -7.87 -2.38
N VAL A 151 -2.02 -7.58 -1.50
CA VAL A 151 -0.78 -6.90 -1.86
C VAL A 151 0.40 -7.79 -1.50
N THR A 152 1.20 -8.14 -2.49
CA THR A 152 2.46 -8.82 -2.28
C THR A 152 3.57 -7.78 -2.16
N THR A 153 4.53 -8.03 -1.28
CA THR A 153 5.78 -7.27 -1.21
C THR A 153 6.91 -8.22 -0.85
N GLY A 154 8.12 -7.87 -1.24
CA GLY A 154 9.31 -8.66 -1.01
C GLY A 154 10.51 -8.08 -1.72
N PHE A 155 11.63 -8.80 -1.65
CA PHE A 155 12.88 -8.46 -2.31
C PHE A 155 13.69 -9.70 -2.66
N LEU A 156 14.56 -9.60 -3.67
CA LEU A 156 15.59 -10.61 -3.91
C LEU A 156 16.73 -10.41 -2.90
N HIS A 157 17.07 -11.45 -2.13
CA HIS A 157 18.22 -11.44 -1.23
C HIS A 157 19.35 -12.30 -1.81
N ILE A 158 20.45 -11.66 -2.22
CA ILE A 158 21.72 -12.33 -2.49
C ILE A 158 22.62 -12.01 -1.28
N PRO A 159 22.82 -12.96 -0.35
CA PRO A 159 23.57 -12.67 0.87
C PRO A 159 25.02 -12.25 0.56
N HIS A 160 25.56 -11.37 1.40
CA HIS A 160 26.93 -10.87 1.26
C HIS A 160 27.64 -10.76 2.61
N ALA A 161 28.93 -10.37 2.60
CA ALA A 161 29.78 -10.42 3.79
C ALA A 161 29.23 -9.57 4.95
N GLU A 162 28.61 -8.43 4.65
CA GLU A 162 28.00 -7.52 5.62
C GLU A 162 26.68 -8.02 6.21
N ASP A 163 26.13 -9.17 5.76
CA ASP A 163 25.01 -9.87 6.43
C ASP A 163 25.46 -10.64 7.68
N ILE A 164 26.76 -10.71 7.95
CA ILE A 164 27.30 -11.34 9.17
C ILE A 164 27.50 -10.29 10.26
N PRO A 165 26.96 -10.48 11.47
CA PRO A 165 26.29 -11.69 11.97
C PRO A 165 24.78 -11.77 11.67
N ASN A 166 24.16 -10.65 11.30
CA ASN A 166 22.74 -10.56 10.99
C ASN A 166 22.53 -9.65 9.79
N THR A 167 21.56 -10.01 8.94
CA THR A 167 21.02 -9.09 7.93
C THR A 167 20.47 -7.85 8.59
N VAL A 168 20.85 -6.68 8.08
CA VAL A 168 20.45 -5.38 8.63
C VAL A 168 19.08 -4.94 8.09
N THR A 169 18.41 -4.06 8.82
CA THR A 169 17.08 -3.55 8.44
C THR A 169 17.15 -2.44 7.38
N VAL A 170 18.27 -1.73 7.29
CA VAL A 170 18.46 -0.60 6.38
C VAL A 170 18.37 -1.09 4.93
N GLY A 171 17.40 -0.58 4.17
CA GLY A 171 17.21 -0.94 2.76
C GLY A 171 16.35 -2.19 2.52
N ASN A 172 16.12 -3.03 3.53
CA ASN A 172 15.35 -4.28 3.42
C ASN A 172 13.85 -4.11 3.74
N GLY A 173 13.38 -2.86 3.85
CA GLY A 173 11.97 -2.55 4.07
C GLY A 173 11.13 -2.69 2.79
N GLY A 174 9.95 -3.30 2.94
CA GLY A 174 8.89 -3.37 1.94
C GLY A 174 7.53 -3.14 2.58
N GLY A 175 6.51 -2.86 1.78
CA GLY A 175 5.16 -2.69 2.31
C GLY A 175 4.21 -1.98 1.36
N VAL A 176 3.09 -1.53 1.92
CA VAL A 176 2.09 -0.73 1.23
C VAL A 176 1.71 0.47 2.07
N ILE A 177 1.57 1.62 1.43
CA ILE A 177 1.03 2.83 2.06
C ILE A 177 -0.38 3.04 1.51
N LEU A 178 -1.37 3.11 2.41
CA LEU A 178 -2.74 3.50 2.09
C LEU A 178 -2.86 5.02 2.24
N ARG A 179 -3.03 5.73 1.12
CA ARG A 179 -3.06 7.20 1.13
C ARG A 179 -4.42 7.71 0.70
N PRO A 180 -5.06 8.64 1.44
CA PRO A 180 -6.28 9.28 0.94
C PRO A 180 -5.96 10.03 -0.37
N HIS A 181 -6.81 9.86 -1.36
CA HIS A 181 -6.72 10.55 -2.64
C HIS A 181 -8.11 11.05 -3.03
N ASN A 182 -8.32 12.36 -2.98
CA ASN A 182 -9.65 12.99 -3.06
C ASN A 182 -10.67 12.45 -2.05
N TYR A 183 -10.23 11.74 -1.00
CA TYR A 183 -11.13 11.21 0.02
C TYR A 183 -11.73 12.32 0.89
N PHE A 184 -10.88 13.28 1.27
CA PHE A 184 -11.24 14.48 1.99
C PHE A 184 -11.42 15.65 1.02
N ASP A 185 -11.97 16.74 1.55
CA ASP A 185 -12.19 17.98 0.81
C ASP A 185 -10.94 18.90 0.81
N GLU A 186 -10.01 18.66 1.74
CA GLU A 186 -8.71 19.30 1.91
C GLU A 186 -7.76 18.36 2.68
N ASP A 187 -6.51 18.77 2.92
CA ASP A 187 -5.60 18.01 3.78
C ASP A 187 -6.13 17.96 5.22
N PRO A 188 -6.43 16.78 5.79
CA PRO A 188 -6.93 16.68 7.17
C PRO A 188 -5.93 17.22 8.20
N SER A 189 -4.63 17.29 7.88
CA SER A 189 -3.62 17.80 8.81
C SER A 189 -3.74 19.30 9.11
N ILE A 190 -4.49 20.06 8.30
CA ILE A 190 -4.75 21.49 8.53
C ILE A 190 -5.48 21.75 9.85
N HIS A 191 -6.23 20.76 10.36
CA HIS A 191 -6.95 20.82 11.63
C HIS A 191 -6.14 20.26 12.80
N SER A 192 -4.86 19.94 12.58
CA SER A 192 -3.99 19.43 13.64
C SER A 192 -3.79 20.49 14.74
N PRO A 193 -3.99 20.14 16.03
CA PRO A 193 -3.67 21.04 17.12
C PRO A 193 -2.16 21.34 17.23
N ASP A 194 -1.32 20.55 16.56
CA ASP A 194 0.14 20.71 16.53
C ASP A 194 0.62 21.51 15.30
N GLY A 195 -0.29 21.94 14.43
CA GLY A 195 0.02 22.87 13.35
C GLY A 195 0.45 24.23 13.91
N VAL A 196 1.54 24.79 13.41
CA VAL A 196 2.08 26.08 13.85
C VAL A 196 2.20 27.03 12.66
N TYR A 197 1.69 28.25 12.81
CA TYR A 197 1.84 29.34 11.86
C TYR A 197 2.38 30.57 12.60
N ILE A 198 3.50 31.13 12.13
CA ILE A 198 4.17 32.27 12.76
C ILE A 198 4.16 33.42 11.77
N SER A 199 3.49 34.52 12.13
CA SER A 199 3.55 35.77 11.37
C SER A 199 4.81 36.56 11.73
N PRO A 200 5.40 37.33 10.80
CA PRO A 200 6.52 38.22 11.12
C PRO A 200 6.17 39.15 12.31
N GLY A 201 7.04 39.19 13.32
CA GLY A 201 6.86 39.99 14.54
C GLY A 201 6.04 39.31 15.65
N SER A 202 5.62 38.05 15.48
CA SER A 202 4.90 37.27 16.49
C SER A 202 5.69 36.08 17.03
N GLU A 203 6.99 36.00 16.73
CA GLU A 203 7.85 34.84 17.00
C GLU A 203 7.91 34.47 18.48
N GLY A 204 7.86 35.46 19.38
CA GLY A 204 7.91 35.26 20.83
C GLY A 204 6.55 35.13 21.53
N ASN A 205 5.43 35.21 20.81
CA ASN A 205 4.10 35.17 21.44
C ASN A 205 3.62 33.73 21.65
N CYS A 206 3.59 33.26 22.89
CA CYS A 206 3.11 31.93 23.27
C CYS A 206 1.62 31.67 22.91
N GLU A 207 0.77 32.70 22.80
CA GLU A 207 -0.63 32.52 22.37
C GLU A 207 -0.74 32.02 20.93
N ASN A 208 0.18 32.44 20.06
CA ASN A 208 0.15 32.16 18.61
C ASN A 208 1.25 31.20 18.16
N ASN A 209 2.33 31.08 18.93
CA ASN A 209 3.45 30.19 18.67
C ASN A 209 3.65 29.26 19.88
N LYS A 210 3.05 28.06 19.83
CA LYS A 210 3.26 27.05 20.87
C LYS A 210 4.74 26.69 21.08
N MET A 211 5.59 26.88 20.06
CA MET A 211 7.02 26.65 20.20
C MET A 211 7.69 27.67 21.13
N ALA A 212 7.15 28.89 21.23
CA ALA A 212 7.63 29.90 22.17
C ALA A 212 7.28 29.57 23.63
N CYS A 213 6.30 28.69 23.87
CA CYS A 213 5.92 28.24 25.21
C CYS A 213 6.85 27.12 25.74
N PHE A 214 7.56 26.39 24.87
CA PHE A 214 8.35 25.23 25.29
C PHE A 214 9.53 25.57 26.21
N THR A 215 9.91 26.84 26.34
CA THR A 215 10.89 27.28 27.35
C THR A 215 10.35 27.26 28.78
N GLU A 216 9.03 27.22 28.99
CA GLU A 216 8.43 27.28 30.33
C GLU A 216 8.02 25.90 30.90
N ASP A 217 7.70 24.91 30.05
CA ASP A 217 7.16 23.59 30.47
C ASP A 217 8.06 22.39 30.11
N ALA A 218 9.38 22.54 30.19
CA ALA A 218 10.31 21.45 29.91
C ALA A 218 10.48 20.51 31.11
N CYS A 219 9.63 19.49 31.22
CA CYS A 219 9.88 18.33 32.09
C CYS A 219 10.20 17.08 31.26
N SER A 220 11.29 16.39 31.59
CA SER A 220 11.54 15.04 31.08
C SER A 220 10.96 14.02 32.06
N PRO A 221 10.31 12.95 31.59
CA PRO A 221 9.99 11.83 32.46
C PRO A 221 11.30 11.23 33.01
N VAL A 222 11.22 10.68 34.23
CA VAL A 222 12.25 9.74 34.71
C VAL A 222 12.06 8.45 33.92
N VAL A 223 13.07 8.07 33.16
CA VAL A 223 13.05 6.83 32.37
C VAL A 223 13.45 5.69 33.30
N GLU A 224 12.52 4.75 33.53
CA GLU A 224 12.81 3.53 34.28
C GLU A 224 13.93 2.73 33.59
N PRO A 225 14.83 2.09 34.36
CA PRO A 225 15.84 1.21 33.78
C PRO A 225 15.19 0.12 32.93
N PHE A 226 15.76 -0.12 31.75
CA PHE A 226 15.31 -1.17 30.85
C PHE A 226 15.33 -2.55 31.54
N THR A 227 14.22 -3.29 31.44
CA THR A 227 14.10 -4.67 31.92
C THR A 227 13.84 -5.63 30.76
N TYR A 228 14.49 -6.79 30.76
CA TYR A 228 14.26 -7.86 29.79
C TYR A 228 13.84 -9.15 30.51
N ASN A 229 12.66 -9.68 30.16
CA ASN A 229 12.06 -10.84 30.83
C ASN A 229 12.68 -12.18 30.41
N GLY A 230 13.72 -12.18 29.58
CA GLY A 230 14.42 -13.40 29.19
C GLY A 230 13.63 -14.29 28.23
N PHE A 231 13.98 -15.57 28.25
CA PHE A 231 13.42 -16.60 27.38
C PHE A 231 12.49 -17.52 28.18
N GLU A 232 11.38 -17.93 27.56
CA GLU A 232 10.46 -18.93 28.11
C GLU A 232 10.88 -20.33 27.62
N GLY A 233 10.96 -21.33 28.51
CA GLY A 233 11.22 -22.72 28.12
C GLY A 233 12.66 -23.09 27.73
N THR A 234 13.66 -22.24 28.00
CA THR A 234 15.07 -22.61 27.81
C THR A 234 15.49 -23.69 28.82
N MET A 235 15.92 -24.86 28.32
CA MET A 235 16.66 -25.84 29.12
C MET A 235 17.87 -25.12 29.73
N LYS A 236 17.90 -25.01 31.07
CA LYS A 236 19.10 -24.60 31.79
C LYS A 236 20.11 -25.73 31.63
N PHE A 237 21.13 -25.51 30.81
CA PHE A 237 22.30 -26.38 30.84
C PHE A 237 23.05 -26.05 32.14
N GLU A 238 23.04 -26.96 33.10
CA GLU A 238 23.92 -26.88 34.27
C GLU A 238 25.37 -27.11 33.79
N GLU A 239 26.28 -26.24 34.23
CA GLU A 239 27.73 -26.37 34.00
C GLU A 239 28.34 -27.59 34.71
#